data_AF-A0A8T6YBR6-F1
#
_entry.id   AF-A0A8T6YBR6-F1
#
_cell.length_a   1.000
_cell.length_b   1.000
_cell.length_c   1.000
_cell.angle_alpha   90.00
_cell.angle_beta   90.00
_cell.angle_gamma   90.00
#
_symmetry.space_group_name_H-M   'P 1'
#
loop_
_entity.id
_entity.type
_entity.pdbx_description
1 polymer ?
#
loop_
_entity_poly.entity_id
_entity_poly.type
_entity_poly.pdbx_seq_one_letter_code
_entity_poly.pdbx_strand_id
1 'polypeptide(L)'
;MLRKNVSISDAHLKLLEPLLKKHQGNLSAAMRDIIDFTGFVTENMGSLETAKDLLKEKNHVREQIQNRIYGVTIPLTMFRWLLASRKYGLPPMCETLQLFAPHNDINVYDTNSLNKIINEELSILNWPTTVSVDSGDDQISIQVTGTDPEINNFAAILISMYLSNNKNPQKIIKLLLYPSSISMKFSNAPSSENAQQSIYTYLCDNTERIPDQNGVILVKAE
;
A
#
# COMPACT_ATOMS: atom_id res chain seq x y z
N MET A 1 -5.41 -13.55 51.14
CA MET A 1 -4.25 -12.99 50.43
C MET A 1 -3.21 -14.10 50.27
N LEU A 2 -2.82 -14.43 49.05
CA LEU A 2 -1.87 -15.51 48.77
C LEU A 2 -0.50 -14.90 48.47
N ARG A 3 0.52 -15.24 49.26
CA ARG A 3 1.89 -14.75 49.03
C ARG A 3 2.62 -15.71 48.10
N LYS A 4 3.14 -15.18 47.00
CA LYS A 4 4.05 -15.88 46.08
C LYS A 4 5.39 -15.16 46.07
N ASN A 5 6.47 -15.93 46.04
CA ASN A 5 7.82 -15.40 45.92
C ASN A 5 8.28 -15.62 44.48
N VAL A 6 8.92 -14.62 43.88
CA VAL A 6 9.44 -14.67 42.51
C VAL A 6 10.90 -14.21 42.54
N SER A 7 11.78 -14.99 41.93
CA SER A 7 13.19 -14.62 41.74
C SER A 7 13.34 -13.91 40.41
N ILE A 8 13.95 -12.73 40.42
CA ILE A 8 14.14 -11.87 39.24
C ILE A 8 15.62 -11.47 39.19
N SER A 9 16.24 -11.53 38.02
CA SER A 9 17.62 -11.08 37.83
C SER A 9 17.72 -9.56 37.78
N ASP A 10 18.89 -9.01 38.10
CA ASP A 10 19.13 -7.57 38.07
C ASP A 10 18.88 -6.95 36.69
N ALA A 11 19.15 -7.70 35.61
CA ALA A 11 18.86 -7.26 34.24
C ALA A 11 17.36 -7.05 34.01
N HIS A 12 16.51 -7.95 34.50
CA HIS A 12 15.06 -7.81 34.39
C HIS A 12 14.49 -6.77 35.35
N LEU A 13 15.11 -6.57 36.52
CA LEU A 13 14.76 -5.50 37.45
C LEU A 13 14.98 -4.11 36.85
N LYS A 14 16.06 -3.91 36.07
CA LYS A 14 16.31 -2.66 35.36
C LYS A 14 15.20 -2.31 34.36
N LEU A 15 14.64 -3.31 33.68
CA LEU A 15 13.51 -3.10 32.76
C LEU A 15 12.23 -2.64 33.49
N LEU A 16 12.10 -2.97 34.77
CA LEU A 16 10.97 -2.58 35.61
C LEU A 16 11.14 -1.21 36.27
N GLU A 17 12.32 -0.57 36.18
CA GLU A 17 12.59 0.72 36.80
C GLU A 17 11.52 1.80 36.54
N PRO A 18 10.98 1.97 35.31
CA PRO A 18 9.94 2.97 35.06
C PRO A 18 8.67 2.71 35.90
N LEU A 19 8.26 1.45 36.02
CA LEU A 19 7.10 1.04 36.81
C LEU A 19 7.39 1.08 38.32
N LEU A 20 8.61 0.75 38.72
CA LEU A 20 9.05 0.87 40.10
C LEU A 20 9.08 2.34 40.55
N LYS A 21 9.54 3.27 39.71
CA LYS A 21 9.50 4.71 39.99
C LYS A 21 8.06 5.20 40.17
N LYS A 22 7.14 4.78 39.29
CA LYS A 22 5.70 5.08 39.40
C LYS A 22 5.12 4.65 40.77
N HIS A 23 5.55 3.50 41.27
CA HIS A 23 5.09 2.92 42.54
C HIS A 23 6.05 3.12 43.71
N GLN A 24 6.94 4.13 43.65
CA GLN A 24 7.87 4.49 44.74
C GLN A 24 8.71 3.32 45.27
N GLY A 25 9.17 2.44 44.38
CA GLY A 25 9.97 1.26 44.71
C GLY A 25 9.15 0.03 45.14
N ASN A 26 7.82 0.09 45.13
CA ASN A 26 6.98 -1.05 45.47
C ASN A 26 6.87 -2.04 44.29
N LEU A 27 7.68 -3.10 44.35
CA LEU A 27 7.68 -4.16 43.34
C LEU A 27 6.34 -4.90 43.25
N SER A 28 5.64 -5.11 44.37
CA SER A 28 4.35 -5.82 44.34
C SER A 28 3.27 -5.02 43.62
N ALA A 29 3.27 -3.69 43.75
CA ALA A 29 2.36 -2.82 43.02
C ALA A 29 2.70 -2.77 41.52
N ALA A 30 3.98 -2.64 41.17
CA ALA A 30 4.44 -2.72 39.79
C ALA A 30 4.09 -4.06 39.12
N MET A 31 4.23 -5.18 39.84
CA MET A 31 3.86 -6.50 39.33
C MET A 31 2.36 -6.66 39.10
N ARG A 32 1.50 -6.04 39.92
CA ARG A 32 0.04 -6.04 39.68
C ARG A 32 -0.31 -5.27 38.42
N ASP A 33 0.25 -4.08 38.20
CA ASP A 33 0.05 -3.32 36.97
C ASP A 33 0.44 -4.14 35.72
N ILE A 34 1.52 -4.92 35.80
CA ILE A 34 1.96 -5.79 34.68
C ILE A 34 0.96 -6.93 34.45
N ILE A 35 0.46 -7.55 35.53
CA ILE A 35 -0.54 -8.61 35.44
C ILE A 35 -1.84 -8.06 34.85
N ASP A 36 -2.31 -6.90 35.33
CA ASP A 36 -3.51 -6.24 34.85
C ASP A 36 -3.37 -5.86 33.37
N PHE A 37 -2.21 -5.32 32.97
CA PHE A 37 -1.90 -5.05 31.57
C PHE A 37 -1.85 -6.32 30.72
N THR A 38 -1.23 -7.39 31.22
CA THR A 38 -1.18 -8.68 30.50
C THR A 38 -2.57 -9.28 30.33
N GLY A 39 -3.41 -9.18 31.37
CA GLY A 39 -4.83 -9.57 31.31
C GLY A 39 -5.59 -8.77 30.27
N PHE A 40 -5.49 -7.44 30.32
CA PHE A 40 -6.10 -6.54 29.33
C PHE A 40 -5.67 -6.87 27.90
N VAL A 41 -4.37 -7.09 27.66
CA VAL A 41 -3.85 -7.44 26.33
C VAL A 41 -4.37 -8.81 25.89
N THR A 42 -4.40 -9.80 26.77
CA THR A 42 -4.89 -11.15 26.45
C THR A 42 -6.39 -11.14 26.13
N GLU A 43 -7.19 -10.37 26.87
CA GLU A 43 -8.63 -10.22 26.64
C GLU A 43 -8.94 -9.51 25.32
N ASN A 44 -8.18 -8.47 24.97
CA ASN A 44 -8.47 -7.64 23.79
C ASN A 44 -7.75 -8.10 22.51
N MET A 45 -6.60 -8.77 22.63
CA MET A 45 -5.75 -9.15 21.49
C MET A 45 -5.48 -10.66 21.42
N GLY A 46 -6.08 -11.46 22.32
CA GLY A 46 -5.98 -12.92 22.35
C GLY A 46 -4.66 -13.45 22.93
N SER A 47 -3.52 -12.85 22.60
CA SER A 47 -2.21 -13.22 23.15
C SER A 47 -1.23 -12.04 23.21
N LEU A 48 -0.22 -12.15 24.07
CA LEU A 48 0.84 -11.15 24.20
C LEU A 48 1.74 -11.09 22.95
N GLU A 49 1.93 -12.23 22.30
CA GLU A 49 2.71 -12.44 21.09
C GLU A 49 2.06 -11.71 19.92
N THR A 50 0.75 -11.88 19.73
CA THR A 50 -0.05 -11.13 18.74
C THR A 50 0.05 -9.62 18.98
N ALA A 51 -0.05 -9.17 20.24
CA ALA A 51 0.10 -7.76 20.57
C ALA A 51 1.51 -7.22 20.25
N LYS A 52 2.55 -8.01 20.51
CA LYS A 52 3.94 -7.67 20.20
C LYS A 52 4.17 -7.57 18.70
N ASP A 53 3.61 -8.49 17.92
CA ASP A 53 3.75 -8.49 16.47
C ASP A 53 3.00 -7.30 15.84
N LEU A 54 1.79 -6.98 16.31
CA LEU A 54 1.05 -5.78 15.90
C LEU A 54 1.81 -4.48 16.21
N LEU A 55 2.50 -4.41 17.36
CA LEU A 55 3.31 -3.24 17.72
C LEU A 55 4.58 -3.14 16.86
N LYS A 56 5.22 -4.28 16.53
CA LYS A 56 6.36 -4.31 15.62
C LYS A 56 5.96 -3.88 14.21
N GLU A 57 4.85 -4.39 13.67
CA GLU A 57 4.33 -4.00 12.36
C GLU A 57 4.01 -2.51 12.31
N LYS A 58 3.30 -1.98 13.31
CA LYS A 58 2.99 -0.54 13.40
C LYS A 58 4.25 0.33 13.46
N ASN A 59 5.27 -0.09 14.19
CA ASN A 59 6.53 0.65 14.27
C ASN A 59 7.31 0.56 12.96
N HIS A 60 7.33 -0.60 12.29
CA HIS A 60 8.00 -0.77 11.01
C HIS A 60 7.36 0.08 9.91
N VAL A 61 6.02 0.10 9.83
CA VAL A 61 5.29 0.95 8.89
C VAL A 61 5.53 2.44 9.19
N ARG A 62 5.53 2.84 10.47
CA ARG A 62 5.82 4.22 10.86
C ARG A 62 7.26 4.64 10.51
N GLU A 63 8.24 3.78 10.75
CA GLU A 63 9.64 4.03 10.39
C GLU A 63 9.84 4.06 8.87
N GLN A 64 9.19 3.17 8.12
CA GLN A 64 9.24 3.17 6.65
C GLN A 64 8.62 4.46 6.07
N ILE A 65 7.47 4.88 6.58
CA ILE A 65 6.82 6.13 6.17
C ILE A 65 7.71 7.33 6.53
N GLN A 66 8.22 7.40 7.77
CA GLN A 66 9.04 8.54 8.23
C GLN A 66 10.40 8.63 7.52
N ASN A 67 11.01 7.50 7.15
CA ASN A 67 12.35 7.48 6.56
C ASN A 67 12.36 7.60 5.02
N ARG A 68 11.24 7.35 4.33
CA ARG A 68 11.20 7.34 2.85
C ARG A 68 10.53 8.56 2.23
N ILE A 69 9.49 9.11 2.86
CA ILE A 69 8.67 10.19 2.29
C ILE A 69 8.26 11.11 3.45
N TYR A 70 8.33 12.44 3.30
CA TYR A 70 7.60 13.32 4.21
C TYR A 70 6.09 13.08 3.99
N GLY A 71 5.53 12.10 4.69
CA GLY A 71 4.15 11.66 4.50
C GLY A 71 3.16 12.61 5.16
N VAL A 72 2.19 13.10 4.38
CA VAL A 72 1.05 13.86 4.91
C VAL A 72 -0.13 12.90 5.05
N THR A 73 -0.69 12.80 6.25
CA THR A 73 -1.94 12.06 6.47
C THR A 73 -3.11 12.97 6.14
N ILE A 74 -3.96 12.53 5.22
CA ILE A 74 -5.18 13.24 4.81
C ILE A 74 -6.41 12.35 5.04
N PRO A 75 -7.54 12.89 5.51
CA PRO A 75 -8.78 12.13 5.58
C PRO A 75 -9.21 11.59 4.21
N LEU A 76 -9.73 10.36 4.17
CA LEU A 76 -10.12 9.68 2.93
C LEU A 76 -11.09 10.50 2.07
N THR A 77 -12.05 11.19 2.69
CA THR A 77 -13.01 12.05 1.98
C THR A 77 -12.33 13.22 1.27
N MET A 78 -11.33 13.84 1.90
CA MET A 78 -10.52 14.91 1.30
C MET A 78 -9.64 14.37 0.18
N PHE A 79 -9.08 13.17 0.37
CA PHE A 79 -8.29 12.53 -0.68
C PHE A 79 -9.14 12.21 -1.91
N ARG A 80 -10.30 11.58 -1.75
CA ARG A 80 -11.26 11.33 -2.83
C ARG A 80 -11.62 12.61 -3.58
N TRP A 81 -11.95 13.67 -2.84
CA TRP A 81 -12.24 14.97 -3.43
C TRP A 81 -11.05 15.51 -4.23
N LEU A 82 -9.82 15.38 -3.70
CA LEU A 82 -8.60 15.76 -4.41
C LEU A 82 -8.44 14.97 -5.69
N LEU A 83 -8.65 13.65 -5.68
CA LEU A 83 -8.54 12.78 -6.86
C LEU A 83 -9.60 13.13 -7.93
N ALA A 84 -10.83 13.40 -7.51
CA ALA A 84 -11.93 13.75 -8.41
C ALA A 84 -11.81 15.17 -8.99
N SER A 85 -11.17 16.09 -8.27
CA SER A 85 -11.08 17.52 -8.65
C SER A 85 -9.80 17.89 -9.39
N ARG A 86 -9.04 16.90 -9.88
CA ARG A 86 -7.75 17.15 -10.56
C ARG A 86 -7.98 17.77 -11.93
N LYS A 87 -7.24 18.85 -12.21
CA LYS A 87 -7.20 19.47 -13.54
C LYS A 87 -6.40 18.66 -14.55
N TYR A 88 -5.41 17.91 -14.08
CA TYR A 88 -4.51 17.11 -14.91
C TYR A 88 -4.73 15.63 -14.60
N GLY A 89 -4.81 14.81 -15.65
CA GLY A 89 -5.04 13.38 -15.51
C GLY A 89 -3.85 12.62 -14.91
N LEU A 90 -2.62 13.11 -15.11
CA LEU A 90 -1.40 12.47 -14.61
C LEU A 90 -0.64 13.35 -13.60
N PRO A 91 -0.09 12.75 -12.52
CA PRO A 91 0.88 13.41 -11.67
C PRO A 91 2.21 13.67 -12.42
N PRO A 92 3.11 14.51 -11.89
CA PRO A 92 4.46 14.65 -12.44
C PRO A 92 5.22 13.31 -12.39
N MET A 93 5.96 13.01 -13.45
CA MET A 93 6.70 11.75 -13.56
C MET A 93 7.75 11.58 -12.44
N CYS A 94 8.47 12.64 -12.09
CA CYS A 94 9.50 12.56 -11.04
C CYS A 94 8.92 12.12 -9.68
N GLU A 95 7.74 12.62 -9.32
CA GLU A 95 7.06 12.26 -8.06
C GLU A 95 6.59 10.80 -8.10
N THR A 96 6.10 10.35 -9.25
CA THR A 96 5.63 8.97 -9.44
C THR A 96 6.79 7.97 -9.33
N LEU A 97 7.94 8.31 -9.91
CA LEU A 97 9.14 7.46 -9.86
C LEU A 97 9.76 7.41 -8.46
N GLN A 98 9.63 8.46 -7.65
CA GLN A 98 10.11 8.44 -6.27
C GLN A 98 9.41 7.35 -5.44
N LEU A 99 8.13 7.08 -5.71
CA LEU A 99 7.39 6.01 -5.04
C LEU A 99 8.00 4.63 -5.28
N PHE A 100 8.60 4.41 -6.45
CA PHE A 100 9.19 3.12 -6.84
C PHE A 100 10.73 3.17 -6.98
N ALA A 101 11.37 4.25 -6.54
CA ALA A 101 12.78 4.53 -6.78
C ALA A 101 13.76 3.43 -6.33
N PRO A 102 13.53 2.68 -5.22
CA PRO A 102 14.39 1.56 -4.85
C PRO A 102 14.42 0.42 -5.88
N HIS A 103 13.48 0.42 -6.82
CA HIS A 103 13.20 -0.67 -7.74
C HIS A 103 13.13 -0.20 -9.20
N ASN A 104 14.02 0.68 -9.66
CA ASN A 104 14.03 1.12 -11.06
C ASN A 104 14.54 0.06 -12.06
N ASP A 105 15.19 -1.01 -11.58
CA ASP A 105 15.93 -1.99 -12.39
C ASP A 105 15.24 -3.37 -12.50
N ILE A 106 13.97 -3.49 -12.12
CA ILE A 106 13.28 -4.78 -12.12
C ILE A 106 13.03 -5.27 -13.54
N ASN A 107 13.23 -6.58 -13.75
CA ASN A 107 12.68 -7.26 -14.91
C ASN A 107 11.15 -7.32 -14.80
N VAL A 108 10.46 -6.57 -15.67
CA VAL A 108 8.99 -6.48 -15.69
C VAL A 108 8.32 -7.85 -15.94
N TYR A 109 9.02 -8.78 -16.59
CA TYR A 109 8.49 -10.12 -16.88
C TYR A 109 8.59 -11.09 -15.70
N ASP A 110 9.32 -10.73 -14.62
CA ASP A 110 9.24 -11.47 -13.35
C ASP A 110 8.00 -11.01 -12.57
N THR A 111 6.87 -11.66 -12.87
CA THR A 111 5.56 -11.31 -12.33
C THR A 111 5.50 -11.42 -10.81
N ASN A 112 6.21 -12.38 -10.20
CA ASN A 112 6.23 -12.57 -8.75
C ASN A 112 6.91 -11.38 -8.06
N SER A 113 8.08 -10.99 -8.56
CA SER A 113 8.81 -9.83 -8.02
C SER A 113 8.06 -8.53 -8.27
N LEU A 114 7.51 -8.35 -9.46
CA LEU A 114 6.74 -7.14 -9.82
C LEU A 114 5.46 -7.01 -8.97
N ASN A 115 4.71 -8.10 -8.82
CA ASN A 115 3.51 -8.15 -7.99
C ASN A 115 3.84 -7.78 -6.53
N LYS A 116 4.90 -8.39 -5.98
CA LYS A 116 5.35 -8.12 -4.63
C LYS A 116 5.73 -6.65 -4.44
N ILE A 117 6.55 -6.09 -5.32
CA ILE A 117 7.04 -4.70 -5.20
C ILE A 117 5.90 -3.70 -5.30
N ILE A 118 4.98 -3.88 -6.28
CA ILE A 118 3.83 -2.97 -6.42
C ILE A 118 2.96 -3.00 -5.16
N ASN A 119 2.63 -4.18 -4.64
CA ASN A 119 1.79 -4.27 -3.44
C ASN A 119 2.52 -3.77 -2.19
N GLU A 120 3.82 -4.00 -2.05
CA GLU A 120 4.61 -3.46 -0.94
C GLU A 120 4.60 -1.94 -0.94
N GLU A 121 4.92 -1.29 -2.07
CA GLU A 121 4.95 0.18 -2.14
C GLU A 121 3.55 0.80 -2.01
N LEU A 122 2.50 0.18 -2.56
CA LEU A 122 1.12 0.65 -2.35
C LEU A 122 0.63 0.42 -0.92
N SER A 123 1.09 -0.63 -0.23
CA SER A 123 0.70 -0.90 1.17
C SER A 123 1.18 0.22 2.11
N ILE A 124 2.32 0.84 1.82
CA ILE A 124 2.85 1.98 2.58
C ILE A 124 1.87 3.18 2.54
N LEU A 125 1.11 3.32 1.45
CA LEU A 125 0.10 4.37 1.28
C LEU A 125 -1.20 4.07 2.05
N ASN A 126 -1.36 2.87 2.61
CA ASN A 126 -2.57 2.39 3.29
C ASN A 126 -3.84 2.52 2.42
N TRP A 127 -3.70 2.36 1.11
CA TRP A 127 -4.85 2.38 0.20
C TRP A 127 -5.57 1.03 0.21
N PRO A 128 -6.92 1.00 0.18
CA PRO A 128 -7.71 -0.24 0.18
C PRO A 128 -7.73 -0.89 -1.22
N THR A 129 -6.55 -1.15 -1.76
CA THR A 129 -6.33 -1.63 -3.12
C THR A 129 -5.32 -2.78 -3.12
N THR A 130 -5.59 -3.79 -3.93
CA THR A 130 -4.70 -4.93 -4.18
C THR A 130 -4.39 -5.00 -5.66
N VAL A 131 -3.16 -5.38 -5.99
CA VAL A 131 -2.72 -5.54 -7.38
C VAL A 131 -2.38 -7.00 -7.63
N SER A 132 -2.79 -7.51 -8.78
CA SER A 132 -2.37 -8.81 -9.29
C SER A 132 -1.70 -8.61 -10.65
N VAL A 133 -0.61 -9.34 -10.86
CA VAL A 133 0.21 -9.28 -12.07
C VAL A 133 0.31 -10.68 -12.65
N ASP A 134 0.04 -10.78 -13.95
CA ASP A 134 0.15 -11.99 -14.73
C ASP A 134 0.90 -11.68 -16.04
N SER A 135 1.54 -12.68 -16.65
CA SER A 135 2.25 -12.53 -17.91
C SER A 135 1.88 -13.65 -18.89
N GLY A 136 1.78 -13.29 -20.16
CA GLY A 136 1.52 -14.23 -21.24
C GLY A 136 1.88 -13.62 -22.59
N ASP A 137 2.51 -14.40 -23.47
CA ASP A 137 2.86 -14.01 -24.85
C ASP A 137 3.54 -12.63 -24.97
N ASP A 138 4.62 -12.40 -24.21
CA ASP A 138 5.34 -11.11 -24.13
C ASP A 138 4.48 -9.89 -23.73
N GLN A 139 3.34 -10.16 -23.10
CA GLN A 139 2.43 -9.17 -22.54
C GLN A 139 2.31 -9.34 -21.04
N ILE A 140 1.98 -8.24 -20.38
CA ILE A 140 1.79 -8.19 -18.93
C ILE A 140 0.37 -7.73 -18.68
N SER A 141 -0.36 -8.51 -17.89
CA SER A 141 -1.72 -8.17 -17.46
C SER A 141 -1.65 -7.76 -15.99
N ILE A 142 -2.13 -6.56 -15.70
CA ILE A 142 -2.21 -6.04 -14.34
C ILE A 142 -3.66 -5.76 -14.01
N GLN A 143 -4.12 -6.30 -12.89
CA GLN A 143 -5.45 -6.04 -12.39
C GLN A 143 -5.35 -5.39 -11.01
N VAL A 144 -5.90 -4.18 -10.93
CA VAL A 144 -6.04 -3.39 -9.72
C VAL A 144 -7.46 -3.61 -9.19
N THR A 145 -7.60 -4.07 -7.96
CA THR A 145 -8.90 -4.34 -7.32
C THR A 145 -9.01 -3.59 -6.01
N GLY A 146 -10.17 -3.00 -5.73
CA GLY A 146 -10.40 -2.31 -4.47
C GLY A 146 -11.81 -1.76 -4.37
N THR A 147 -12.19 -1.31 -3.18
CA THR A 147 -13.54 -0.80 -2.90
C THR A 147 -13.80 0.62 -3.41
N ASP A 148 -12.74 1.34 -3.79
CA ASP A 148 -12.78 2.75 -4.14
C ASP A 148 -12.35 2.97 -5.60
N PRO A 149 -13.27 3.33 -6.51
CA PRO A 149 -12.96 3.52 -7.92
C PRO A 149 -11.92 4.60 -8.20
N GLU A 150 -11.93 5.70 -7.44
CA GLU A 150 -11.02 6.83 -7.64
C GLU A 150 -9.59 6.46 -7.25
N ILE A 151 -9.45 5.75 -6.12
CA ILE A 151 -8.15 5.25 -5.67
C ILE A 151 -7.65 4.15 -6.60
N ASN A 152 -8.50 3.24 -7.02
CA ASN A 152 -8.13 2.20 -7.99
C ASN A 152 -7.62 2.81 -9.30
N ASN A 153 -8.32 3.83 -9.82
CA ASN A 153 -7.92 4.53 -11.03
C ASN A 153 -6.58 5.24 -10.84
N PHE A 154 -6.38 5.89 -9.69
CA PHE A 154 -5.11 6.55 -9.43
C PHE A 154 -3.95 5.57 -9.25
N ALA A 155 -4.17 4.44 -8.59
CA ALA A 155 -3.18 3.36 -8.48
C ALA A 155 -2.82 2.81 -9.88
N ALA A 156 -3.83 2.60 -10.75
CA ALA A 156 -3.61 2.17 -12.13
C ALA A 156 -2.75 3.17 -12.92
N ILE A 157 -2.97 4.48 -12.74
CA ILE A 157 -2.14 5.56 -13.31
C ILE A 157 -0.69 5.45 -12.83
N LEU A 158 -0.47 5.37 -11.51
CA LEU A 158 0.88 5.30 -10.93
C LEU A 158 1.66 4.08 -11.42
N ILE A 159 1.01 2.91 -11.43
CA ILE A 159 1.60 1.67 -11.94
C ILE A 159 1.95 1.80 -13.42
N SER A 160 1.03 2.34 -14.23
CA SER A 160 1.27 2.51 -15.67
C SER A 160 2.46 3.44 -15.93
N MET A 161 2.52 4.57 -15.21
CA MET A 161 3.61 5.53 -15.32
C MET A 161 4.96 4.90 -14.92
N TYR A 162 4.98 4.15 -13.83
CA TYR A 162 6.15 3.39 -13.41
C TYR A 162 6.64 2.42 -14.50
N LEU A 163 5.73 1.66 -15.12
CA LEU A 163 6.07 0.71 -16.18
C LEU A 163 6.50 1.38 -17.49
N SER A 164 5.97 2.56 -17.81
CA SER A 164 6.38 3.31 -18.99
C SER A 164 7.82 3.81 -18.91
N ASN A 165 8.35 3.97 -17.70
CA ASN A 165 9.67 4.52 -17.46
C ASN A 165 10.71 3.47 -17.02
N ASN A 166 10.38 2.19 -17.10
CA ASN A 166 11.35 1.12 -16.85
C ASN A 166 12.34 1.01 -18.04
N LYS A 167 13.47 0.31 -17.86
CA LYS A 167 14.49 0.01 -18.89
C LYS A 167 13.88 -0.55 -20.18
N ASN A 168 12.83 -1.36 -20.04
CA ASN A 168 11.99 -1.85 -21.12
C ASN A 168 10.60 -1.20 -21.00
N PRO A 169 10.37 -0.02 -21.62
CA PRO A 169 9.12 0.71 -21.52
C PRO A 169 7.93 -0.15 -21.95
N GLN A 170 6.86 -0.12 -21.16
CA GLN A 170 5.62 -0.83 -21.47
C GLN A 170 4.52 0.16 -21.84
N LYS A 171 3.82 -0.09 -22.96
CA LYS A 171 2.64 0.68 -23.38
C LYS A 171 1.35 -0.07 -23.07
N ILE A 172 0.27 0.65 -22.81
CA ILE A 172 -1.07 0.09 -22.65
C ILE A 172 -1.61 -0.30 -24.02
N ILE A 173 -2.03 -1.56 -24.16
CA ILE A 173 -2.69 -2.07 -25.37
C ILE A 173 -4.19 -2.28 -25.15
N LYS A 174 -4.62 -2.48 -23.90
CA LYS A 174 -6.02 -2.68 -23.55
C LYS A 174 -6.27 -2.23 -22.12
N LEU A 175 -7.38 -1.54 -21.92
CA LEU A 175 -7.89 -1.12 -20.63
C LEU A 175 -9.34 -1.56 -20.49
N LEU A 176 -9.68 -2.21 -19.38
CA LEU A 176 -11.04 -2.58 -19.00
C LEU A 176 -11.34 -2.00 -17.62
N LEU A 177 -12.39 -1.19 -17.55
CA LEU A 177 -12.83 -0.52 -16.34
C LEU A 177 -14.08 -1.22 -15.81
N TYR A 178 -14.00 -1.72 -14.58
CA TYR A 178 -15.12 -2.27 -13.83
C TYR A 178 -15.30 -1.49 -12.53
N PRO A 179 -16.49 -1.50 -11.91
CA PRO A 179 -16.76 -0.72 -10.70
C PRO A 179 -15.76 -0.94 -9.55
N SER A 180 -15.30 -2.17 -9.36
CA SER A 180 -14.38 -2.55 -8.28
C SER A 180 -13.01 -3.02 -8.78
N SER A 181 -12.75 -2.93 -10.08
CA SER A 181 -11.48 -3.40 -10.65
C SER A 181 -11.11 -2.75 -11.96
N ILE A 182 -9.83 -2.53 -12.18
CA ILE A 182 -9.27 -2.04 -13.44
C ILE A 182 -8.29 -3.08 -13.96
N SER A 183 -8.52 -3.59 -15.16
CA SER A 183 -7.62 -4.54 -15.82
C SER A 183 -6.91 -3.85 -16.98
N MET A 184 -5.59 -3.91 -16.97
CA MET A 184 -4.70 -3.30 -17.94
C MET A 184 -3.85 -4.39 -18.58
N LYS A 185 -3.73 -4.37 -19.91
CA LYS A 185 -2.74 -5.16 -20.62
C LYS A 185 -1.68 -4.25 -21.21
N PHE A 186 -0.45 -4.70 -21.08
CA PHE A 186 0.75 -4.01 -21.50
C PHE A 186 1.55 -4.84 -22.49
N SER A 187 2.27 -4.15 -23.38
CA SER A 187 3.27 -4.74 -24.28
C SER A 187 4.50 -3.85 -24.34
N ASN A 188 5.64 -4.39 -24.80
CA ASN A 188 6.83 -3.59 -25.08
C ASN A 188 6.52 -2.38 -25.97
N ALA A 189 7.09 -1.23 -25.60
CA ALA A 189 7.04 0.01 -26.36
C ALA A 189 8.44 0.33 -26.93
N PRO A 190 8.51 0.98 -28.10
CA PRO A 190 9.78 1.34 -28.73
C PRO A 190 10.51 2.47 -27.98
N SER A 191 9.79 3.30 -27.22
CA SER A 191 10.34 4.39 -26.42
C SER A 191 9.45 4.71 -25.22
N SER A 192 10.04 5.34 -24.19
CA SER A 192 9.31 5.82 -23.00
C SER A 192 8.23 6.84 -23.39
N GLU A 193 8.49 7.72 -24.36
CA GLU A 193 7.51 8.68 -24.87
C GLU A 193 6.28 8.00 -25.48
N ASN A 194 6.48 6.93 -26.26
CA ASN A 194 5.37 6.17 -26.84
C ASN A 194 4.54 5.47 -25.76
N ALA A 195 5.21 4.93 -24.74
CA ALA A 195 4.55 4.35 -23.58
C ALA A 195 3.73 5.40 -22.81
N GLN A 196 4.28 6.58 -22.54
CA GLN A 196 3.59 7.67 -21.86
C GLN A 196 2.39 8.19 -22.67
N GLN A 197 2.52 8.32 -23.99
CA GLN A 197 1.41 8.72 -24.85
C GLN A 197 0.24 7.72 -24.74
N SER A 198 0.53 6.41 -24.66
CA SER A 198 -0.50 5.40 -24.47
C SER A 198 -1.25 5.57 -23.14
N ILE A 199 -0.56 5.97 -22.07
CA ILE A 199 -1.16 6.24 -20.76
C ILE A 199 -2.14 7.40 -20.86
N TYR A 200 -1.73 8.51 -21.48
CA TYR A 200 -2.62 9.66 -21.69
C TYR A 200 -3.88 9.27 -22.46
N THR A 201 -3.72 8.53 -23.57
CA THR A 201 -4.87 8.13 -24.40
C THR A 201 -5.84 7.20 -23.67
N TYR A 202 -5.35 6.25 -22.88
CA TYR A 202 -6.22 5.26 -22.21
C TYR A 202 -6.78 5.75 -20.86
N LEU A 203 -6.00 6.49 -20.08
CA LEU A 203 -6.33 6.84 -18.68
C LEU A 203 -6.73 8.31 -18.48
N CYS A 204 -6.45 9.21 -19.43
CA CYS A 204 -6.76 10.64 -19.31
C CYS A 204 -7.80 11.13 -20.32
N ASP A 205 -7.70 10.76 -21.59
CA ASP A 205 -8.56 11.27 -22.67
C ASP A 205 -9.98 10.66 -22.68
N ASN A 206 -10.30 9.72 -21.78
CA ASN A 206 -11.60 9.05 -21.72
C ASN A 206 -12.72 9.88 -21.05
N THR A 207 -12.61 11.20 -21.01
CA THR A 207 -13.65 12.07 -20.43
C THR A 207 -14.87 12.30 -21.32
N GLU A 208 -14.87 11.94 -22.61
CA GLU A 208 -16.07 12.08 -23.48
C GLU A 208 -16.19 10.99 -24.56
N ARG A 209 -16.52 9.75 -24.17
CA ARG A 209 -17.13 8.80 -25.11
C ARG A 209 -18.47 8.28 -24.59
N ILE A 210 -19.51 9.07 -24.84
CA ILE A 210 -20.85 8.55 -25.11
C ILE A 210 -20.70 7.53 -26.27
N PRO A 211 -21.34 6.35 -26.20
CA PRO A 211 -20.95 5.24 -27.02
C PRO A 211 -21.36 5.48 -28.46
N ASP A 212 -20.40 5.50 -29.37
CA ASP A 212 -20.68 5.06 -30.73
C ASP A 212 -19.57 4.12 -31.21
N GLN A 213 -19.99 2.88 -31.40
CA GLN A 213 -19.44 1.84 -32.27
C GLN A 213 -17.91 1.65 -32.24
N ASN A 214 -17.46 1.01 -31.15
CA ASN A 214 -16.65 -0.23 -31.16
C ASN A 214 -15.78 -0.30 -29.92
N GLY A 215 -16.07 -1.26 -29.02
CA GLY A 215 -15.04 -1.87 -28.18
C GLY A 215 -15.04 -1.60 -26.67
N VAL A 216 -16.12 -1.10 -26.05
CA VAL A 216 -16.24 -1.10 -24.58
C VAL A 216 -17.57 -1.72 -24.18
N ILE A 217 -17.52 -2.94 -23.61
CA ILE A 217 -18.68 -3.59 -23.00
C ILE A 217 -18.71 -3.16 -21.53
N LEU A 218 -19.53 -2.15 -21.23
CA LEU A 218 -19.99 -1.88 -19.87
C LEU A 218 -21.03 -2.95 -19.51
N VAL A 219 -20.62 -3.97 -18.76
CA VAL A 219 -21.58 -4.91 -18.16
C VAL A 219 -22.20 -4.21 -16.95
N LYS A 220 -23.44 -3.73 -17.09
CA LYS A 220 -24.29 -3.38 -15.94
C LYS A 220 -24.76 -4.68 -15.29
N ALA A 221 -24.50 -4.84 -13.99
CA ALA A 221 -25.14 -5.88 -13.19
C ALA A 221 -26.59 -5.46 -12.89
N GLU A 222 -27.53 -6.37 -13.15
CA GLU A 222 -28.92 -6.30 -12.67
C GLU A 222 -29.00 -6.52 -11.16
#